data_AF-A0A8H3CDD8-F1
#
_entry.id   AF-A0A8H3CDD8-F1
#
_cell.length_a   1.000
_cell.length_b   1.000
_cell.length_c   1.000
_cell.angle_alpha   90.00
_cell.angle_beta   90.00
_cell.angle_gamma   90.00
#
_symmetry.space_group_name_H-M   'P 1'
#
loop_
_entity.id
_entity.type
_entity.pdbx_description
1 polymer ?
#
loop_
_entity_poly.entity_id
_entity_poly.type
_entity_poly.pdbx_seq_one_letter_code
_entity_poly.pdbx_strand_id
1 'polypeptide(L)'
;MAQPDYEEIGRCLTSLGGQVPLINNQLAMNQNAQILAAIQGMEGRLVAMEGRLVARIDQTNVRIDQTNVRIDQTNARITELAQTQEINDKKSLARALNSAAVNNQAPLYPLPLPNGDEIPEGQFPDTLGDFRELSGPDVVALLRVYGLAVPNRTTVPQKRSILATHCGIRD
;
A
#
# COMPACT_ATOMS: atom_id res chain seq x y z
N MET A 1 -13.15 -65.43 -82.82
CA MET A 1 -13.36 -64.36 -81.80
C MET A 1 -14.20 -64.96 -80.70
N ALA A 2 -13.70 -65.00 -79.45
CA ALA A 2 -14.48 -65.49 -78.31
C ALA A 2 -15.58 -64.48 -77.96
N GLN A 3 -16.81 -64.96 -77.70
CA GLN A 3 -17.89 -64.10 -77.21
C GLN A 3 -17.61 -63.70 -75.75
N PRO A 4 -17.88 -62.44 -75.36
CA PRO A 4 -17.82 -62.03 -73.96
C PRO A 4 -18.80 -62.83 -73.10
N ASP A 5 -18.38 -63.26 -71.91
CA ASP A 5 -19.27 -63.88 -70.91
C ASP A 5 -20.05 -62.78 -70.17
N TYR A 6 -21.25 -62.50 -70.65
CA TYR A 6 -22.12 -61.48 -70.08
C TYR A 6 -22.66 -61.85 -68.69
N GLU A 7 -22.68 -63.14 -68.32
CA GLU A 7 -23.17 -63.61 -67.02
C GLU A 7 -22.14 -63.34 -65.92
N GLU A 8 -20.86 -63.59 -66.21
CA GLU A 8 -19.75 -63.25 -65.31
C GLU A 8 -19.63 -61.73 -65.13
N ILE A 9 -19.79 -60.95 -66.22
CA ILE A 9 -19.84 -59.49 -66.16
C ILE A 9 -21.00 -59.00 -65.28
N GLY A 10 -22.20 -59.58 -65.43
CA GLY A 10 -23.37 -59.24 -64.61
C GLY A 10 -23.17 -59.53 -63.12
N ARG A 11 -22.53 -60.65 -62.77
CA ARG A 11 -22.18 -60.99 -61.38
C ARG A 11 -21.16 -60.01 -60.79
N CYS A 12 -20.13 -59.65 -61.54
CA CYS A 12 -19.14 -58.66 -61.14
C CYS A 12 -19.77 -57.27 -60.89
N LEU A 13 -20.65 -56.81 -61.79
CA LEU A 13 -21.34 -55.53 -61.64
C LEU A 13 -22.28 -55.51 -60.42
N THR A 14 -22.96 -56.62 -60.14
CA THR A 14 -23.83 -56.74 -58.96
C THR A 14 -23.02 -56.70 -57.66
N SER A 15 -21.89 -57.41 -57.62
CA SER A 15 -20.95 -57.38 -56.48
C SER A 15 -20.38 -55.98 -56.26
N LEU A 16 -19.95 -55.31 -57.33
CA LEU A 16 -19.45 -53.94 -57.27
C LEU A 16 -20.52 -52.97 -56.75
N GLY A 17 -21.77 -53.10 -57.22
CA GLY A 17 -22.90 -52.30 -56.76
C GLY A 17 -23.16 -52.43 -55.25
N GLY A 18 -22.92 -53.60 -54.68
CA GLY A 18 -22.98 -53.83 -53.22
C GLY A 18 -21.77 -53.31 -52.45
N GLN A 19 -20.58 -53.32 -53.05
CA GLN A 19 -19.33 -52.89 -52.40
C GLN A 19 -19.13 -51.37 -52.37
N VAL A 20 -19.59 -50.64 -53.40
CA VAL A 20 -19.44 -49.17 -53.47
C VAL A 20 -20.01 -48.43 -52.24
N PRO A 21 -21.22 -48.75 -51.74
CA PRO A 21 -21.74 -48.15 -50.51
C PRO A 21 -20.89 -48.45 -49.27
N LEU A 22 -20.30 -49.64 -49.18
CA LEU A 22 -19.44 -50.03 -48.05
C LEU A 22 -18.15 -49.22 -48.01
N ILE A 23 -17.55 -48.94 -49.17
CA ILE A 23 -16.35 -48.08 -49.30
C ILE A 23 -16.68 -46.65 -48.83
N ASN A 24 -17.82 -46.10 -49.25
CA ASN A 24 -18.25 -44.77 -48.83
C ASN A 24 -18.48 -44.70 -47.31
N ASN A 25 -19.08 -45.74 -46.73
CA ASN A 25 -19.26 -45.83 -45.27
C ASN A 25 -17.93 -45.90 -44.53
N GLN A 26 -16.97 -46.72 -45.00
CA GLN A 26 -15.63 -46.80 -44.41
C GLN A 26 -14.89 -45.46 -44.47
N LEU A 27 -14.99 -44.76 -45.60
CA LEU A 27 -14.40 -43.43 -45.76
C LEU A 27 -15.01 -42.43 -44.77
N ALA A 28 -16.34 -42.44 -44.61
CA ALA A 28 -17.02 -41.59 -43.63
C ALA A 28 -16.61 -41.92 -42.19
N MET A 29 -16.47 -43.21 -41.84
CA MET A 29 -15.97 -43.63 -40.51
C MET A 29 -14.55 -43.12 -40.25
N ASN A 30 -13.66 -43.19 -41.25
CA ASN A 30 -12.30 -42.67 -41.14
C ASN A 30 -12.27 -41.14 -40.97
N GLN A 31 -13.11 -40.40 -41.69
CA GLN A 31 -13.25 -38.95 -41.52
C GLN A 31 -13.76 -38.60 -40.12
N ASN A 32 -14.77 -39.31 -39.62
CA ASN A 32 -15.28 -39.11 -38.27
C ASN A 32 -14.21 -39.36 -37.20
N ALA A 33 -13.39 -40.41 -37.36
CA ALA A 33 -12.28 -40.68 -36.45
C ALA A 33 -11.23 -39.55 -36.45
N GLN A 34 -10.92 -38.98 -37.61
CA GLN A 34 -10.02 -37.83 -37.72
C GLN A 34 -10.60 -36.58 -37.05
N ILE A 35 -11.89 -36.31 -37.23
CA ILE A 35 -12.58 -35.18 -36.59
C ILE A 35 -12.55 -35.34 -35.07
N LEU A 36 -12.84 -36.53 -34.54
CA LEU A 36 -12.78 -36.80 -33.09
C LEU A 36 -11.37 -36.58 -32.52
N ALA A 37 -10.34 -37.05 -33.21
CA ALA A 37 -8.95 -36.81 -32.80
C ALA A 37 -8.60 -35.31 -32.80
N ALA A 38 -9.07 -34.56 -33.80
CA ALA A 38 -8.88 -33.11 -33.86
C ALA A 38 -9.60 -32.39 -32.70
N ILE A 39 -10.83 -32.80 -32.36
CA ILE A 39 -11.59 -32.27 -31.22
C ILE A 39 -10.84 -32.52 -29.91
N GLN A 40 -10.39 -33.75 -29.66
CA GLN A 40 -9.61 -34.09 -28.46
C GLN A 40 -8.31 -33.27 -28.38
N GLY A 41 -7.63 -33.06 -29.51
CA GLY A 41 -6.45 -32.21 -29.58
C GLY A 41 -6.76 -30.74 -29.26
N MET A 42 -7.90 -30.22 -29.72
CA MET A 42 -8.35 -28.87 -29.40
C MET A 42 -8.74 -28.74 -27.92
N GLU A 43 -9.45 -29.71 -27.35
CA GLU A 43 -9.80 -29.75 -25.92
C GLU A 43 -8.55 -29.72 -25.04
N GLY A 44 -7.54 -30.55 -25.36
CA GLY A 44 -6.27 -30.53 -24.63
C GLY A 44 -5.56 -29.18 -24.67
N ARG A 45 -5.61 -28.49 -25.82
CA ARG A 45 -5.05 -27.13 -25.96
C ARG A 45 -5.84 -26.10 -25.16
N LEU A 46 -7.17 -26.22 -25.12
CA LEU A 46 -8.04 -25.34 -24.34
C LEU A 46 -7.76 -25.48 -22.84
N VAL A 47 -7.68 -26.70 -22.32
CA VAL A 47 -7.34 -26.98 -20.92
C VAL A 47 -5.96 -26.43 -20.58
N ALA A 48 -4.97 -26.63 -21.46
CA ALA A 48 -3.63 -26.08 -21.24
C ALA A 48 -3.61 -24.54 -21.24
N MET A 49 -4.40 -23.90 -22.12
CA MET A 49 -4.54 -22.45 -22.16
C MET A 49 -5.22 -21.92 -20.90
N GLU A 50 -6.31 -22.55 -20.47
CA GLU A 50 -7.02 -22.22 -19.24
C GLU A 50 -6.10 -22.30 -18.02
N GLY A 51 -5.37 -23.40 -17.86
CA GLY A 51 -4.41 -23.56 -16.76
C GLY A 51 -3.33 -22.48 -16.74
N ARG A 52 -2.82 -22.08 -17.92
CA ARG A 52 -1.85 -20.97 -18.02
C ARG A 52 -2.47 -19.62 -17.66
N LEU A 53 -3.73 -19.38 -18.00
CA LEU A 53 -4.43 -18.14 -17.65
C LEU A 53 -4.68 -18.06 -16.15
N VAL A 54 -5.18 -19.13 -15.53
CA VAL A 54 -5.39 -19.23 -14.09
C VAL A 54 -4.09 -18.95 -13.35
N ALA A 55 -2.99 -19.63 -13.71
CA ALA A 55 -1.69 -19.41 -13.07
C ALA A 55 -1.20 -17.95 -13.20
N ARG A 56 -1.42 -17.30 -14.35
CA ARG A 56 -1.05 -15.88 -14.54
C ARG A 56 -1.93 -14.94 -13.73
N ILE A 57 -3.21 -15.27 -13.57
CA ILE A 57 -4.16 -14.51 -12.74
C ILE A 57 -3.72 -14.61 -11.28
N ASP A 58 -3.45 -15.82 -10.79
CA ASP A 58 -3.00 -16.04 -9.41
C ASP A 58 -1.69 -15.30 -9.11
N GLN A 59 -0.70 -15.39 -10.00
CA GLN A 59 0.55 -14.62 -9.89
C GLN A 59 0.33 -13.11 -9.90
N THR A 60 -0.68 -12.64 -10.64
CA THR A 60 -1.01 -11.22 -10.69
C THR A 60 -1.71 -10.78 -9.40
N ASN A 61 -2.62 -11.58 -8.86
CA ASN A 61 -3.28 -11.34 -7.57
C ASN A 61 -2.25 -11.24 -6.45
N VAL A 62 -1.30 -12.17 -6.38
CA VAL A 62 -0.21 -12.12 -5.37
C VAL A 62 0.61 -10.82 -5.47
N ARG A 63 0.93 -10.37 -6.69
CA ARG A 63 1.66 -9.11 -6.89
C ARG A 63 0.83 -7.88 -6.52
N ILE A 64 -0.49 -7.93 -6.73
CA ILE A 64 -1.41 -6.88 -6.31
C ILE A 64 -1.44 -6.80 -4.77
N ASP A 65 -1.61 -7.93 -4.09
CA ASP A 65 -1.65 -7.97 -2.62
C ASP A 65 -0.35 -7.43 -2.01
N GLN A 66 0.80 -7.86 -2.53
CA GLN A 66 2.11 -7.35 -2.10
C GLN A 66 2.27 -5.84 -2.36
N THR A 67 1.65 -5.32 -3.42
CA THR A 67 1.69 -3.90 -3.74
C THR A 67 0.77 -3.11 -2.82
N ASN A 68 -0.41 -3.62 -2.51
CA ASN A 68 -1.33 -3.02 -1.54
C ASN A 68 -0.67 -2.89 -0.16
N VAL A 69 -0.02 -3.94 0.33
CA VAL A 69 0.72 -3.89 1.61
C VAL A 69 1.80 -2.79 1.61
N ARG A 70 2.55 -2.64 0.50
CA ARG A 70 3.57 -1.58 0.38
C ARG A 70 2.95 -0.18 0.33
N ILE A 71 1.77 -0.04 -0.29
CA ILE A 71 1.02 1.22 -0.33
C ILE A 71 0.56 1.59 1.07
N ASP A 72 -0.02 0.66 1.82
CA ASP A 72 -0.49 0.91 3.19
C ASP A 72 0.66 1.33 4.12
N GLN A 73 1.80 0.65 4.04
CA GLN A 73 3.01 1.03 4.78
C GLN A 73 3.51 2.42 4.39
N THR A 74 3.47 2.76 3.11
CA THR A 74 3.87 4.09 2.62
C THR A 74 2.92 5.16 3.12
N ASN A 75 1.61 4.92 3.08
CA ASN A 75 0.60 5.84 3.57
C ASN A 75 0.76 6.12 5.07
N ALA A 76 0.99 5.08 5.89
CA ALA A 76 1.24 5.24 7.32
C ALA A 76 2.45 6.16 7.58
N ARG A 77 3.56 5.93 6.87
CA ARG A 77 4.76 6.77 6.96
C ARG A 77 4.52 8.22 6.52
N ILE A 78 3.70 8.43 5.48
CA ILE A 78 3.32 9.78 5.04
C ILE A 78 2.49 10.48 6.11
N THR A 79 1.54 9.79 6.74
CA THR A 79 0.75 10.35 7.86
C THR A 79 1.64 10.74 9.04
N GLU A 80 2.58 9.89 9.44
CA GLU A 80 3.54 10.19 10.52
C GLU A 80 4.40 11.42 10.20
N LEU A 81 4.89 11.52 8.94
CA LEU A 81 5.67 12.66 8.49
C LEU A 81 4.85 13.96 8.48
N ALA A 82 3.60 13.91 8.01
CA ALA A 82 2.71 15.05 7.98
C ALA A 82 2.42 15.59 9.40
N GLN A 83 2.15 14.69 10.35
CA GLN A 83 1.95 15.04 11.76
C GLN A 83 3.21 15.67 12.37
N THR A 84 4.39 15.08 12.11
CA THR A 84 5.66 15.61 12.60
C THR A 84 5.94 17.00 12.04
N GLN A 85 5.64 17.23 10.76
CA GLN A 85 5.80 18.52 10.11
C GLN A 85 4.87 19.58 10.74
N GLU A 86 3.59 19.24 10.94
CA GLU A 86 2.64 20.15 11.57
C GLU A 86 3.09 20.57 12.99
N ILE A 87 3.57 19.62 13.79
CA ILE A 87 4.11 19.89 15.14
C ILE A 87 5.32 20.83 15.05
N ASN A 88 6.22 20.60 14.09
CA ASN A 88 7.40 21.44 13.91
C ASN A 88 7.05 22.86 13.45
N ASP A 89 6.06 23.01 12.57
CA ASP A 89 5.58 24.31 12.10
C ASP A 89 4.95 25.09 13.26
N LYS A 90 4.11 24.45 14.08
CA LYS A 90 3.56 25.04 15.31
C LYS A 90 4.65 25.45 16.31
N LYS A 91 5.65 24.59 16.56
CA LYS A 91 6.80 24.92 17.42
C LYS A 91 7.58 26.13 16.90
N SER A 92 7.82 26.17 15.59
CA SER A 92 8.59 27.24 14.95
C SER A 92 7.84 28.56 15.03
N LEU A 93 6.52 28.55 14.80
CA LEU A 93 5.67 29.72 14.96
C LEU A 93 5.67 30.23 16.41
N ALA A 94 5.43 29.35 17.39
CA ALA A 94 5.44 29.74 18.80
C ALA A 94 6.79 30.33 19.23
N ARG A 95 7.91 29.72 18.84
CA ARG A 95 9.26 30.26 19.09
C ARG A 95 9.47 31.62 18.44
N ALA A 96 9.01 31.81 17.20
CA ALA A 96 9.13 33.09 16.51
C ALA A 96 8.38 34.20 17.26
N LEU A 97 7.14 33.92 17.67
CA LEU A 97 6.32 34.83 18.46
C LEU A 97 6.97 35.16 19.82
N ASN A 98 7.42 34.13 20.55
CA ASN A 98 8.09 34.29 21.84
C ASN A 98 9.41 35.06 21.73
N SER A 99 10.15 34.91 20.63
CA SER A 99 11.42 35.61 20.41
C SER A 99 11.26 37.11 20.23
N ALA A 100 10.04 37.55 19.85
CA ALA A 100 9.68 38.96 19.71
C ALA A 100 9.17 39.57 21.03
N ALA A 101 8.98 38.78 22.08
CA ALA A 101 8.58 39.28 23.40
C ALA A 101 9.73 40.03 24.05
N VAL A 102 9.55 41.33 24.30
CA VAL A 102 10.61 42.22 24.82
C VAL A 102 10.29 42.84 26.18
N ASN A 103 9.03 42.93 26.56
CA ASN A 103 8.58 43.56 27.81
C ASN A 103 7.76 42.56 28.64
N ASN A 104 7.59 42.83 29.94
CA ASN A 104 6.92 41.90 30.84
C ASN A 104 5.44 41.66 30.51
N GLN A 105 4.78 42.53 29.75
CA GLN A 105 3.38 42.37 29.33
C GLN A 105 3.25 41.64 27.99
N ALA A 106 4.37 41.35 27.32
CA ALA A 106 4.34 40.70 26.02
C ALA A 106 3.78 39.27 26.17
N PRO A 107 2.81 38.88 25.34
CA PRO A 107 2.20 37.56 25.42
C PRO A 107 3.20 36.49 25.04
N LEU A 108 3.13 35.35 25.72
CA LEU A 108 3.86 34.15 25.35
C LEU A 108 2.93 33.06 24.87
N TYR A 109 3.45 32.22 23.99
CA TYR A 109 2.72 31.16 23.34
C TYR A 109 3.37 29.82 23.69
N PRO A 110 2.61 28.84 24.21
CA PRO A 110 3.13 27.52 24.50
C PRO A 110 3.55 26.82 23.21
N LEU A 111 4.56 25.96 23.30
CA LEU A 111 4.90 25.03 22.23
C LEU A 111 4.02 23.78 22.38
N PRO A 112 3.66 23.09 21.28
CA PRO A 112 3.02 21.79 21.39
C PRO A 112 3.99 20.80 22.07
N LEU A 113 3.40 19.88 22.83
CA LEU A 113 4.07 18.83 23.57
C LEU A 113 4.80 17.86 22.63
N PRO A 114 5.71 17.01 23.14
CA PRO A 114 6.41 16.03 22.30
C PRO A 114 5.50 15.08 21.53
N ASN A 115 4.31 14.78 22.06
CA ASN A 115 3.28 13.96 21.41
C ASN A 115 2.39 14.76 20.44
N GLY A 116 2.57 16.07 20.33
CA GLY A 116 1.80 16.97 19.46
C GLY A 116 0.61 17.64 20.13
N ASP A 117 0.24 17.25 21.36
CA ASP A 117 -0.86 17.87 22.09
C ASP A 117 -0.53 19.30 22.51
N GLU A 118 -1.57 20.09 22.79
CA GLU A 118 -1.43 21.41 23.37
C GLU A 118 -1.14 21.33 24.88
N ILE A 119 -0.46 22.33 25.42
CA ILE A 119 -0.37 22.46 26.88
C ILE A 119 -1.77 22.75 27.44
N PRO A 120 -2.19 22.09 28.53
CA PRO A 120 -3.44 22.41 29.19
C PRO A 120 -3.51 23.89 29.61
N GLU A 121 -4.69 24.49 29.45
CA GLU A 121 -4.92 25.90 29.79
C GLU A 121 -4.44 26.25 31.20
N GLY A 122 -3.79 27.41 31.33
CA GLY A 122 -3.29 27.95 32.60
C GLY A 122 -2.00 27.30 33.14
N GLN A 123 -1.42 26.31 32.46
CA GLN A 123 -0.12 25.73 32.88
C GLN A 123 1.10 26.47 32.32
N PHE A 124 0.96 27.13 31.18
CA PHE A 124 2.03 27.93 30.59
C PHE A 124 1.83 29.41 30.95
N PRO A 125 2.89 30.18 31.21
CA PRO A 125 2.77 31.60 31.55
C PRO A 125 2.17 32.42 30.40
N ASP A 126 1.21 33.29 30.71
CA ASP A 126 0.55 34.12 29.71
C ASP A 126 1.47 35.22 29.17
N THR A 127 2.38 35.74 30.01
CA THR A 127 3.28 36.84 29.65
C THR A 127 4.74 36.56 29.98
N LEU A 128 5.65 37.34 29.38
CA LEU A 128 7.08 37.29 29.69
C LEU A 128 7.38 37.61 31.16
N GLY A 129 6.58 38.46 31.80
CA GLY A 129 6.68 38.76 33.24
C GLY A 129 6.40 37.50 34.07
N ASP A 130 5.27 36.85 33.81
CA ASP A 130 4.87 35.61 34.49
C ASP A 130 5.94 34.52 34.32
N PHE A 131 6.50 34.41 33.11
CA PHE A 131 7.59 33.47 32.84
C PHE A 131 8.85 33.75 33.68
N ARG A 132 9.22 35.03 33.84
CA ARG A 132 10.37 35.45 34.66
C ARG A 132 10.14 35.22 36.16
N GLU A 133 8.88 35.19 36.58
CA GLU A 133 8.47 34.98 37.97
C GLU A 133 8.11 33.53 38.31
N LEU A 134 8.03 32.61 37.34
CA LEU A 134 7.77 31.18 37.58
C LEU A 134 8.52 30.62 38.78
N SER A 135 7.80 29.88 39.63
CA SER A 135 8.39 29.25 40.81
C SER A 135 9.27 28.06 40.41
N GLY A 136 10.19 27.65 41.30
CA GLY A 136 11.03 26.47 41.07
C GLY A 136 10.23 25.19 40.72
N PRO A 137 9.16 24.87 41.47
CA PRO A 137 8.24 23.77 41.13
C PRO A 137 7.62 23.90 39.73
N ASP A 138 7.14 25.09 39.35
CA ASP A 138 6.44 25.28 38.07
C ASP A 138 7.38 25.14 36.87
N VAL A 139 8.61 25.69 36.97
CA VAL A 139 9.64 25.48 35.94
C VAL A 139 9.95 23.98 35.80
N VAL A 140 10.03 23.25 36.91
CA VAL A 140 10.29 21.80 36.87
C VAL A 140 9.11 21.02 36.26
N ALA A 141 7.87 21.44 36.53
CA ALA A 141 6.69 20.85 35.94
C ALA A 141 6.70 21.04 34.41
N LEU A 142 6.95 22.25 33.92
CA LEU A 142 7.04 22.54 32.49
C LEU A 142 8.19 21.78 31.81
N LEU A 143 9.38 21.74 32.42
CA LEU A 143 10.51 20.95 31.89
C LEU A 143 10.16 19.47 31.74
N ARG A 144 9.41 18.90 32.71
CA ARG A 144 8.95 17.51 32.66
C ARG A 144 7.93 17.29 31.55
N VAL A 145 6.94 18.16 31.45
CA VAL A 145 5.87 18.08 30.45
C VAL A 145 6.44 18.19 29.02
N TYR A 146 7.43 19.06 28.81
CA TYR A 146 8.17 19.15 27.55
C TYR A 146 9.22 18.03 27.33
N GLY A 147 9.43 17.14 28.31
CA GLY A 147 10.41 16.05 28.22
C GLY A 147 11.87 16.52 28.13
N LEU A 148 12.19 17.68 28.70
CA LEU A 148 13.52 18.29 28.59
C LEU A 148 14.49 17.69 29.62
N ALA A 149 15.66 17.27 29.14
CA ALA A 149 16.72 16.75 30.00
C ALA A 149 17.33 17.89 30.82
N VAL A 150 17.36 17.73 32.14
CA VAL A 150 17.89 18.71 33.09
C VAL A 150 19.13 18.13 33.77
N PRO A 151 20.32 18.75 33.65
CA PRO A 151 21.52 18.29 34.33
C PRO A 151 21.39 18.28 35.86
N ASN A 152 22.05 17.32 36.51
CA ASN A 152 22.09 17.22 37.96
C ASN A 152 22.68 18.50 38.59
N ARG A 153 22.11 18.92 39.74
CA ARG A 153 22.52 20.13 40.50
C ARG A 153 22.28 21.49 39.81
N THR A 154 21.38 21.57 38.84
CA THR A 154 20.96 22.84 38.23
C THR A 154 20.10 23.69 39.18
N THR A 155 20.39 24.99 39.21
CA THR A 155 19.62 25.98 39.98
C THR A 155 18.31 26.35 39.26
N VAL A 156 17.36 26.96 39.97
CA VAL A 156 16.10 27.42 39.35
C VAL A 156 16.33 28.40 38.19
N PRO A 157 17.23 29.40 38.27
CA PRO A 157 17.55 30.25 37.13
C PRO A 157 18.08 29.47 35.92
N GLN A 158 18.95 28.48 36.12
CA GLN A 158 19.47 27.65 35.03
C GLN A 158 18.37 26.80 34.38
N LYS A 159 17.47 26.22 35.19
CA LYS A 159 16.29 25.50 34.70
C LYS A 159 15.37 26.40 33.88
N ARG A 160 15.18 27.64 34.32
CA ARG A 160 14.40 28.66 33.60
C ARG A 160 15.05 29.00 32.26
N SER A 161 16.38 29.15 32.22
CA SER A 161 17.11 29.41 30.97
C SER A 161 17.04 28.25 29.97
N ILE A 162 17.07 26.99 30.44
CA ILE A 162 16.82 25.80 29.59
C ILE A 162 15.42 25.87 28.97
N LEU A 163 14.41 26.18 29.79
CA LEU A 163 13.03 26.32 29.33
C LEU A 163 12.87 27.51 28.36
N ALA A 164 13.49 28.66 28.66
CA ALA A 164 13.46 29.85 27.81
C ALA A 164 14.06 29.56 26.43
N THR A 165 15.21 28.88 26.40
CA THR A 165 15.87 28.44 25.18
C THR A 165 14.96 27.52 24.35
N HIS A 166 14.29 26.56 25.01
CA HIS A 166 13.35 25.67 24.33
C HIS A 166 12.16 26.43 23.73
N CYS A 167 11.62 27.40 24.47
CA CYS A 167 10.46 28.20 24.08
C CYS A 167 10.79 29.36 23.11
N GLY A 168 12.08 29.62 22.84
CA GLY A 168 12.51 30.74 21.99
C GLY A 168 12.43 32.11 22.66
N ILE A 169 12.41 32.15 24.00
CA ILE A 169 12.36 33.37 24.79
C ILE A 169 13.78 33.91 24.97
N ARG A 170 13.97 35.23 24.82
CA ARG A 170 15.24 35.90 25.07
C ARG A 170 15.38 36.22 26.57
N ASP A 171 16.46 35.73 27.18
CA ASP A 171 16.86 36.08 28.55
C ASP A 171 17.35 37.54 28.63
#